data_AF-A0A9D7XI90-F1
#
_entry.id   AF-A0A9D7XI90-F1
#
_cell.length_a   1.000
_cell.length_b   1.000
_cell.length_c   1.000
_cell.angle_alpha   90.00
_cell.angle_beta   90.00
_cell.angle_gamma   90.00
#
_symmetry.space_group_name_H-M   'P 1'
#
loop_
_entity.id
_entity.type
_entity.pdbx_description
1 polymer ?
#
loop_
_entity_poly.entity_id
_entity_poly.type
_entity_poly.pdbx_seq_one_letter_code
_entity_poly.pdbx_strand_id
1 'polypeptide(L)'
;MARILAIDYGMKRCGIAVTDPLQLIATALDTIDTPLLESYILKYCSSEPVEKIIFGLPTHADGNDTSLTPIIRTFQEKLQKLLPAISFDFQDEAFSSSKAKDTIFSLGIKKKQRRDKRLVDKISAVIILQEYLGHHIY
;
A
#
# COMPACT_ATOMS: atom_id res chain seq x y z
N MET A 1 18.28 2.73 -11.03
CA MET A 1 17.60 1.94 -9.97
C MET A 1 16.53 2.84 -9.36
N ALA A 2 15.29 2.35 -9.28
CA ALA A 2 14.13 3.14 -8.93
C ALA A 2 13.30 2.43 -7.85
N ARG A 3 12.49 3.21 -7.14
CA ARG A 3 11.69 2.73 -6.01
C ARG A 3 10.41 2.04 -6.48
N ILE A 4 9.88 1.18 -5.62
CA ILE A 4 8.53 0.63 -5.73
C ILE A 4 7.66 1.25 -4.63
N LEU A 5 6.48 1.75 -5.00
CA LEU A 5 5.46 2.21 -4.07
C LEU A 5 4.41 1.13 -3.85
N ALA A 6 3.88 1.03 -2.65
CA ALA A 6 2.64 0.31 -2.37
C ALA A 6 1.59 1.24 -1.77
N ILE A 7 0.34 1.01 -2.15
CA ILE A 7 -0.82 1.77 -1.71
C ILE A 7 -1.86 0.81 -1.15
N ASP A 8 -2.17 0.99 0.14
CA ASP A 8 -3.39 0.45 0.75
C ASP A 8 -4.51 1.45 0.49
N TYR A 9 -5.44 1.12 -0.42
CA TYR A 9 -6.48 2.03 -0.85
C TYR A 9 -7.74 1.90 0.02
N GLY A 10 -7.95 2.85 0.93
CA GLY A 10 -9.20 3.02 1.66
C GLY A 10 -10.12 4.11 1.09
N MET A 11 -11.41 4.07 1.44
CA MET A 11 -12.38 5.10 1.02
C MET A 11 -12.14 6.49 1.63
N LYS A 12 -11.50 6.55 2.81
CA LYS A 12 -11.25 7.81 3.53
C LYS A 12 -9.80 8.23 3.46
N ARG A 13 -8.90 7.26 3.58
CA ARG A 13 -7.45 7.45 3.62
C ARG A 13 -6.79 6.28 2.93
N CYS A 14 -5.57 6.52 2.47
CA CYS A 14 -4.73 5.52 1.85
C CYS A 14 -3.37 5.50 2.54
N GLY A 15 -2.93 4.32 2.95
CA GLY A 15 -1.58 4.09 3.45
C GLY A 15 -0.61 4.01 2.28
N ILE A 16 0.59 4.58 2.43
CA ILE A 16 1.62 4.55 1.39
C ILE A 16 2.91 4.01 1.99
N ALA A 17 3.52 3.06 1.31
CA ALA A 17 4.84 2.53 1.61
C ALA A 17 5.75 2.62 0.39
N VAL A 18 7.05 2.66 0.62
CA VAL A 18 8.04 2.75 -0.44
C VAL A 18 9.26 1.91 -0.12
N THR A 19 9.93 1.42 -1.16
CA THR A 19 11.24 0.83 -1.03
C THR A 19 12.36 1.87 -1.03
N ASP A 20 13.54 1.49 -0.56
CA ASP A 20 14.76 2.16 -0.99
C ASP A 20 15.04 1.89 -2.49
N PRO A 21 15.95 2.64 -3.16
CA PRO A 21 16.23 2.45 -4.58
C PRO A 21 16.79 1.07 -4.96
N LEU A 22 17.37 0.32 -4.02
CA LEU A 22 17.83 -1.06 -4.24
C LEU A 22 16.71 -2.09 -4.01
N GLN A 23 15.51 -1.65 -3.62
CA GLN A 23 14.34 -2.48 -3.37
C GLN A 23 14.53 -3.52 -2.24
N LEU A 24 15.42 -3.23 -1.29
CA LEU A 24 15.79 -4.14 -0.21
C LEU A 24 14.91 -3.95 1.03
N ILE A 25 14.48 -2.73 1.31
CA ILE A 25 13.76 -2.37 2.53
C ILE A 25 12.48 -1.64 2.18
N ALA A 26 11.34 -2.19 2.60
CA ALA A 26 10.05 -1.53 2.56
C ALA A 26 9.82 -0.69 3.83
N THR A 27 9.47 0.58 3.67
CA THR A 27 9.23 1.52 4.77
C THR A 27 7.92 2.27 4.59
N ALA A 28 7.27 2.64 5.70
CA ALA A 28 6.07 3.46 5.65
C ALA A 28 6.44 4.88 5.23
N LEU A 29 5.78 5.38 4.19
CA LEU A 29 6.00 6.73 3.67
C LEU A 29 5.02 7.71 4.30
N ASP A 30 3.71 7.53 4.08
CA ASP A 30 2.70 8.44 4.61
C ASP A 30 1.28 7.84 4.67
N THR A 31 0.31 8.62 5.16
CA THR A 31 -1.12 8.33 5.09
C THR A 31 -1.87 9.53 4.54
N ILE A 32 -2.38 9.40 3.32
CA ILE A 32 -2.99 10.50 2.57
C ILE A 32 -4.50 10.33 2.54
N ASP A 33 -5.26 11.41 2.64
CA ASP A 33 -6.71 11.33 2.48
C ASP A 33 -7.03 11.01 1.01
N THR A 34 -7.94 10.06 0.75
CA THR A 34 -8.18 9.49 -0.59
C THR A 34 -8.39 10.53 -1.70
N PRO A 35 -9.12 11.65 -1.47
CA PRO A 35 -9.27 12.69 -2.50
C PRO A 35 -7.97 13.37 -2.95
N LEU A 36 -6.92 13.34 -2.11
CA LEU A 36 -5.62 13.95 -2.38
C LEU A 36 -4.59 12.95 -2.90
N LEU A 37 -4.94 11.66 -3.00
CA LEU A 37 -3.99 10.60 -3.32
C LEU A 37 -3.36 10.80 -4.71
N GLU A 38 -4.15 11.16 -5.72
CA GLU A 38 -3.66 11.36 -7.08
C GLU A 38 -2.60 12.47 -7.16
N SER A 39 -2.92 13.64 -6.62
CA SER A 39 -2.00 14.79 -6.65
C SER A 39 -0.73 14.51 -5.85
N TYR A 40 -0.85 13.76 -4.75
CA TYR A 40 0.30 13.29 -3.98
C TYR A 40 1.20 12.37 -4.81
N ILE A 41 0.65 11.35 -5.47
CA ILE A 41 1.42 10.38 -6.27
C ILE A 41 2.14 11.09 -7.42
N LEU A 42 1.44 11.97 -8.14
CA LEU A 42 2.04 12.74 -9.25
C LEU A 42 3.21 13.60 -8.77
N LYS A 43 3.04 14.28 -7.62
CA LYS A 43 4.10 15.08 -7.01
C LYS A 43 5.28 14.22 -6.55
N TYR A 44 5.01 13.06 -5.94
CA TYR A 44 6.07 12.18 -5.47
C TYR A 44 6.89 11.62 -6.64
N CYS A 45 6.22 11.13 -7.68
CA CYS A 45 6.88 10.56 -8.86
C CYS A 45 7.64 11.60 -9.70
N SER A 46 7.35 12.90 -9.55
CA SER A 46 8.15 13.95 -10.19
C SER A 46 9.42 14.30 -9.42
N SER A 47 9.45 14.02 -8.11
CA SER A 47 10.62 14.27 -7.25
C SER A 47 11.54 13.05 -7.10
N GLU A 48 10.98 11.84 -7.15
CA GLU A 48 11.71 10.62 -6.84
C GLU A 48 11.55 9.60 -7.97
N PRO A 49 12.61 8.87 -8.37
CA PRO A 49 12.51 7.81 -9.36
C PRO A 49 11.68 6.65 -8.82
N VAL A 50 10.52 6.42 -9.43
CA VAL A 50 9.61 5.31 -9.17
C VAL A 50 9.41 4.53 -10.47
N GLU A 51 9.58 3.21 -10.43
CA GLU A 51 9.35 2.35 -11.60
C GLU A 51 8.05 1.57 -11.53
N LYS A 52 7.52 1.35 -10.31
CA LYS A 52 6.33 0.54 -10.10
C LYS A 52 5.48 1.02 -8.92
N ILE A 53 4.16 0.91 -9.08
CA ILE A 53 3.17 1.15 -8.03
C ILE A 53 2.31 -0.10 -7.84
N ILE A 54 2.22 -0.59 -6.61
CA ILE A 54 1.45 -1.76 -6.20
C ILE A 54 0.19 -1.30 -5.47
N PHE A 55 -0.97 -1.82 -5.85
CA PHE A 55 -2.21 -1.63 -5.10
C PHE A 55 -2.55 -2.89 -4.32
N GLY A 56 -2.82 -2.74 -3.03
CA GLY A 56 -3.50 -3.78 -2.26
C GLY A 56 -4.93 -3.97 -2.77
N LEU A 57 -5.33 -5.22 -3.01
CA LEU A 57 -6.70 -5.57 -3.35
C LEU A 57 -7.38 -6.28 -2.17
N PRO A 58 -8.31 -5.61 -1.48
CA PRO A 58 -9.11 -6.26 -0.45
C PRO A 58 -10.01 -7.31 -1.10
N THR A 59 -9.71 -8.58 -0.84
CA THR A 59 -10.55 -9.73 -1.19
C THR A 59 -11.32 -10.18 0.05
N HIS A 60 -12.55 -10.67 -0.17
CA HIS A 60 -13.31 -11.35 0.86
C HIS A 60 -12.63 -12.68 1.23
N ALA A 61 -12.91 -13.21 2.42
CA ALA A 61 -12.32 -14.46 2.90
C ALA A 61 -12.69 -15.69 2.04
N ASP A 62 -13.73 -15.58 1.21
CA ASP A 62 -14.16 -16.56 0.21
C ASP A 62 -13.49 -16.35 -1.17
N GLY A 63 -12.60 -15.36 -1.29
CA GLY A 63 -11.87 -15.02 -2.52
C GLY A 63 -12.63 -14.07 -3.46
N ASN A 64 -13.84 -13.61 -3.10
CA ASN A 64 -14.60 -12.67 -3.93
C ASN A 64 -14.09 -11.23 -3.81
N ASP A 65 -14.18 -10.48 -4.90
CA ASP A 65 -13.84 -9.05 -4.91
C ASP A 65 -14.75 -8.25 -3.96
N THR A 66 -14.15 -7.29 -3.25
CA THR A 66 -14.92 -6.32 -2.46
C THR A 66 -15.46 -5.20 -3.37
N SER A 67 -16.39 -4.40 -2.85
CA SER A 67 -16.88 -3.19 -3.54
C SER A 67 -15.78 -2.15 -3.84
N LEU A 68 -14.60 -2.29 -3.23
CA LEU A 68 -13.44 -1.42 -3.44
C LEU A 68 -12.63 -1.82 -4.68
N THR A 69 -12.54 -3.10 -5.03
CA THR A 69 -11.75 -3.57 -6.18
C THR A 69 -12.01 -2.78 -7.47
N PRO A 70 -13.28 -2.58 -7.93
CA PRO A 70 -13.52 -1.81 -9.15
C PRO A 70 -13.09 -0.34 -9.04
N ILE A 71 -13.17 0.26 -7.85
CA ILE A 71 -12.74 1.64 -7.59
C ILE A 71 -11.22 1.74 -7.71
N ILE A 72 -10.50 0.79 -7.11
CA ILE A 72 -9.03 0.72 -7.16
C ILE A 72 -8.55 0.53 -8.60
N ARG A 73 -9.16 -0.38 -9.36
CA ARG A 73 -8.82 -0.59 -10.78
C ARG A 73 -9.06 0.67 -11.61
N THR A 74 -10.21 1.32 -11.45
CA THR A 74 -10.51 2.59 -12.14
C THR A 74 -9.48 3.67 -11.79
N PHE A 75 -9.07 3.76 -10.53
CA PHE A 75 -8.05 4.70 -10.07
C PHE A 75 -6.67 4.38 -10.65
N GLN A 76 -6.28 3.11 -10.69
CA GLN A 76 -5.04 2.64 -11.32
C GLN A 76 -5.01 2.97 -12.81
N GLU A 77 -6.08 2.70 -13.56
CA GLU A 77 -6.18 3.04 -14.98
C GLU A 77 -6.02 4.55 -15.23
N LYS A 78 -6.60 5.38 -14.35
CA LYS A 78 -6.44 6.83 -14.43
C LYS A 78 -4.97 7.23 -14.21
N LEU A 79 -4.31 6.67 -13.21
CA LEU A 79 -2.89 6.93 -12.95
C LEU A 79 -1.98 6.43 -14.06
N GLN A 80 -2.25 5.27 -14.64
CA GLN A 80 -1.48 4.71 -15.76
C GLN A 80 -1.45 5.66 -16.96
N LYS A 81 -2.57 6.33 -17.25
CA LYS A 81 -2.66 7.35 -18.31
C LYS A 81 -1.81 8.58 -18.02
N LEU A 82 -1.70 8.96 -16.75
CA LEU A 82 -0.91 10.12 -16.30
C LEU A 82 0.58 9.79 -16.14
N LEU A 83 0.92 8.53 -15.87
CA LEU A 83 2.25 8.01 -15.58
C LEU A 83 2.56 6.80 -16.49
N PRO A 84 2.68 6.99 -17.82
CA PRO A 84 2.81 5.89 -18.77
C PRO A 84 4.13 5.09 -18.64
N ALA A 85 5.15 5.67 -18.03
CA ALA A 85 6.44 5.01 -17.79
C ALA A 85 6.45 4.11 -16.54
N ILE A 86 5.44 4.24 -15.68
CA ILE A 86 5.35 3.48 -14.42
C ILE A 86 4.54 2.21 -14.66
N SER A 87 5.04 1.09 -14.15
CA SER A 87 4.32 -0.18 -14.14
C SER A 87 3.37 -0.23 -12.95
N PHE A 88 2.25 -0.95 -13.10
CA PHE A 88 1.26 -1.10 -12.05
C PHE A 88 0.93 -2.57 -11.87
N ASP A 89 0.92 -3.02 -10.62
CA ASP A 89 0.56 -4.38 -10.24
C ASP A 89 -0.39 -4.36 -9.03
N PHE A 90 -0.96 -5.52 -8.72
CA PHE A 90 -1.87 -5.70 -7.60
C PHE A 90 -1.34 -6.80 -6.68
N GLN A 91 -1.52 -6.62 -5.37
CA GLN A 91 -1.22 -7.61 -4.35
C GLN A 91 -2.52 -8.00 -3.65
N ASP A 92 -2.85 -9.29 -3.67
CA ASP A 92 -4.04 -9.81 -3.00
C ASP A 92 -3.88 -9.71 -1.47
N GLU A 93 -4.84 -9.09 -0.81
CA GLU A 93 -4.84 -8.82 0.64
C GLU A 93 -5.56 -9.88 1.47
N ALA A 94 -5.89 -11.05 0.91
CA ALA A 94 -6.45 -12.14 1.72
C ALA A 94 -5.61 -12.30 3.00
N PHE A 95 -6.18 -11.96 4.15
CA PHE A 95 -5.57 -11.98 5.50
C PHE A 95 -4.66 -10.80 5.95
N SER A 96 -4.45 -9.74 5.15
CA SER A 96 -3.53 -8.63 5.48
C SER A 96 -3.91 -7.91 6.79
N SER A 97 -5.20 -7.67 7.04
CA SER A 97 -5.64 -6.92 8.24
C SER A 97 -5.49 -7.70 9.55
N SER A 98 -5.60 -9.03 9.52
CA SER A 98 -5.31 -9.89 10.68
C SER A 98 -3.81 -9.94 10.90
N LYS A 99 -3.05 -10.22 9.83
CA LYS A 99 -1.59 -10.30 9.88
C LYS A 99 -0.96 -8.98 10.31
N ALA A 100 -1.50 -7.83 9.88
CA ALA A 100 -1.09 -6.52 10.36
C ALA A 100 -1.32 -6.35 11.87
N LYS A 101 -2.48 -6.77 12.39
CA LYS A 101 -2.75 -6.75 13.83
C LYS A 101 -1.83 -7.69 14.59
N ASP A 102 -1.51 -8.85 14.04
CA ASP A 102 -0.61 -9.84 14.63
C ASP A 102 0.85 -9.38 14.61
N THR A 103 1.31 -8.75 13.53
CA THR A 103 2.63 -8.08 13.45
C THR A 103 2.72 -6.92 14.43
N ILE A 104 1.68 -6.08 14.53
CA ILE A 104 1.58 -5.03 15.55
C ILE A 104 1.59 -5.63 16.97
N PHE A 105 1.00 -6.83 17.14
CA PHE A 105 1.00 -7.55 18.40
C PHE A 105 2.41 -8.02 18.77
N SER A 106 3.13 -8.66 17.85
CA SER A 106 4.47 -9.19 18.05
C SER A 106 5.52 -8.10 18.27
N LEU A 107 5.33 -6.91 17.68
CA LEU A 107 6.17 -5.73 17.92
C LEU A 107 6.01 -5.08 19.30
N GLY A 108 5.20 -5.65 20.21
CA GLY A 108 5.06 -5.16 21.59
C GLY A 108 4.32 -3.82 21.72
N ILE A 109 3.64 -3.36 20.67
CA ILE A 109 2.94 -2.07 20.65
C ILE A 109 1.76 -2.10 21.62
N LYS A 110 1.63 -1.08 22.48
CA LYS A 110 0.60 -1.02 23.53
C LYS A 110 -0.80 -1.00 22.94
N LYS A 111 -1.77 -1.68 23.58
CA LYS A 111 -3.17 -1.84 23.13
C LYS A 111 -3.87 -0.53 22.71
N LYS A 112 -3.51 0.62 23.32
CA LYS A 112 -4.03 1.96 22.96
C LYS A 112 -3.51 2.45 21.61
N GLN A 113 -2.24 2.20 21.29
CA GLN A 113 -1.62 2.55 20.02
C GLN A 113 -2.10 1.65 18.87
N ARG A 114 -2.47 0.39 19.16
CA ARG A 114 -3.12 -0.50 18.18
C ARG A 114 -4.50 -0.02 17.71
N ARG A 115 -5.13 0.88 18.46
CA ARG A 115 -6.41 1.51 18.06
C ARG A 115 -6.20 2.76 17.21
N ASP A 116 -4.95 3.22 17.04
CA ASP A 116 -4.66 4.32 16.13
C ASP A 116 -4.75 3.81 14.68
N LYS A 117 -5.84 4.17 14.02
CA LYS A 117 -6.09 3.76 12.63
C LYS A 117 -4.99 4.23 11.69
N ARG A 118 -4.38 5.40 11.93
CA ARG A 118 -3.29 5.89 11.07
C ARG A 118 -2.07 4.99 11.15
N LEU A 119 -1.77 4.45 12.33
CA LEU A 119 -0.67 3.49 12.50
C LEU A 119 -0.98 2.17 11.77
N VAL A 120 -2.22 1.69 11.86
CA VAL A 120 -2.66 0.49 11.15
C VAL A 120 -2.58 0.66 9.64
N ASP A 121 -3.09 1.78 9.10
CA ASP A 121 -3.06 2.09 7.67
C ASP A 121 -1.62 2.16 7.13
N LYS A 122 -0.69 2.77 7.89
CA LYS A 122 0.75 2.81 7.51
C LYS A 122 1.38 1.42 7.47
N ILE A 123 1.06 0.57 8.45
CA ILE A 123 1.62 -0.77 8.55
C ILE A 123 1.07 -1.68 7.45
N SER A 124 -0.21 -1.52 7.11
CA SER A 124 -0.86 -2.27 6.03
C SER A 124 -0.15 -2.08 4.68
N ALA A 125 0.12 -0.83 4.28
CA ALA A 125 0.86 -0.54 3.04
C ALA A 125 2.28 -1.14 3.03
N VAL A 126 2.96 -1.17 4.17
CA VAL A 126 4.28 -1.82 4.29
C VAL A 126 4.17 -3.32 4.12
N ILE A 127 3.16 -3.95 4.71
CA ILE A 127 2.92 -5.40 4.58
C ILE A 127 2.63 -5.75 3.12
N ILE A 128 1.76 -5.00 2.44
CA ILE A 128 1.49 -5.17 1.01
C ILE A 128 2.80 -5.15 0.21
N LEU A 129 3.66 -4.16 0.46
CA LEU A 129 4.93 -4.04 -0.25
C LEU A 129 5.89 -5.19 0.07
N GLN A 130 6.01 -5.60 1.33
CA GLN A 130 6.87 -6.71 1.74
C GLN A 130 6.40 -8.04 1.13
N GLU A 131 5.10 -8.30 1.15
CA GLU A 131 4.52 -9.52 0.58
C GLU A 131 4.73 -9.57 -0.94
N TYR A 132 4.52 -8.45 -1.62
CA TYR A 132 4.79 -8.35 -3.06
C TYR A 132 6.27 -8.61 -3.41
N LEU A 133 7.20 -8.12 -2.58
CA LEU A 133 8.64 -8.35 -2.76
C LEU A 133 9.09 -9.77 -2.36
N GLY A 134 8.20 -10.59 -1.77
CA GLY A 134 8.56 -11.90 -1.24
C GLY A 134 9.42 -11.83 0.03
N HIS A 135 9.42 -10.69 0.73
CA HIS A 135 10.10 -10.55 2.01
C HIS A 135 9.27 -11.23 3.09
N HIS A 136 9.58 -12.50 3.39
CA HIS A 136 8.94 -13.23 4.49
C HIS A 136 9.51 -12.77 5.83
N ILE A 137 8.62 -12.40 6.75
CA ILE A 137 8.94 -12.27 8.18
C ILE A 137 9.01 -13.70 8.72
N TYR A 138 10.22 -14.17 9.04
CA TYR A 138 10.45 -15.43 9.78
C TYR A 138 10.23 -15.21 11.28
#